data_AF-A0A1F9CIC2-F1
#
_entry.id   AF-A0A1F9CIC2-F1
#
_cell.length_a   1.000
_cell.length_b   1.000
_cell.length_c   1.000
_cell.angle_alpha   90.00
_cell.angle_beta   90.00
_cell.angle_gamma   90.00
#
_symmetry.space_group_name_H-M   'P 1'
#
loop_
_entity.id
_entity.type
_entity.pdbx_description
1 polymer ?
#
loop_
_entity_poly.entity_id
_entity_poly.type
_entity_poly.pdbx_seq_one_letter_code
_entity_poly.pdbx_strand_id
1 'polypeptide(L)'
;MAQGAKLHLLRLVCVRRELALEKQIEEARRREAALVRRAFALDVKTALDLSAAESNAREAHLSVLTLTQDENRGRRSRASSRT
;
A
#
# COMPACT_ATOMS: atom_id res chain seq x y z
N MET A 1 14.97 -28.90 -6.61
CA MET A 1 15.17 -27.45 -6.92
C MET A 1 13.98 -26.81 -7.65
N ALA A 2 13.25 -27.50 -8.54
CA ALA A 2 12.12 -26.91 -9.28
C ALA A 2 10.92 -26.42 -8.43
N GLN A 3 10.63 -27.08 -7.29
CA GLN A 3 9.49 -26.72 -6.43
C GLN A 3 9.70 -25.38 -5.70
N GLY A 4 10.93 -25.06 -5.26
CA GLY A 4 11.25 -23.79 -4.60
C GLY A 4 11.10 -22.58 -5.53
N ALA A 5 11.50 -22.73 -6.80
CA ALA A 5 11.35 -21.70 -7.82
C ALA A 5 9.86 -21.42 -8.14
N LYS A 6 9.02 -22.47 -8.16
CA LYS A 6 7.57 -22.34 -8.39
C LYS A 6 6.88 -21.62 -7.23
N LEU A 7 7.20 -21.96 -5.98
CA LEU A 7 6.65 -21.30 -4.79
C LEU A 7 7.03 -19.82 -4.74
N HIS A 8 8.28 -19.48 -5.09
CA HIS A 8 8.74 -18.08 -5.11
C HIS A 8 8.01 -17.24 -6.16
N LEU A 9 7.77 -17.80 -7.35
CA LEU A 9 6.97 -17.14 -8.39
C LEU A 9 5.54 -16.87 -7.94
N LEU A 10 4.89 -17.85 -7.31
CA LEU A 10 3.54 -17.68 -6.76
C LEU A 10 3.51 -16.57 -5.70
N ARG A 11 4.50 -16.55 -4.80
CA ARG A 11 4.61 -15.49 -3.77
C ARG A 11 4.76 -14.10 -4.39
N LEU A 12 5.60 -13.95 -5.43
CA LEU A 12 5.77 -12.66 -6.11
C LEU A 12 4.47 -12.20 -6.80
N VAL A 13 3.70 -13.12 -7.37
CA VAL A 13 2.40 -12.80 -7.98
C VAL A 13 1.39 -12.36 -6.92
N CYS A 14 1.33 -13.02 -5.76
CA CYS A 14 0.46 -12.60 -4.66
C CYS A 14 0.82 -11.21 -4.15
N VAL A 15 2.11 -10.95 -3.84
CA VAL A 15 2.57 -9.63 -3.37
C VAL A 15 2.26 -8.51 -4.36
N ARG A 16 2.37 -8.77 -5.67
CA ARG A 16 2.00 -7.79 -6.70
C ARG A 16 0.52 -7.46 -6.71
N ARG A 17 -0.34 -8.48 -6.53
CA ARG A 17 -1.79 -8.29 -6.47
C ARG A 17 -2.17 -7.51 -5.21
N GLU A 18 -1.61 -7.87 -4.06
CA GLU A 18 -1.80 -7.15 -2.80
C GLU A 18 -1.34 -5.70 -2.93
N LEU A 19 -0.16 -5.45 -3.51
CA LEU A 19 0.33 -4.09 -3.73
C LEU A 19 -0.57 -3.27 -4.65
N ALA A 20 -1.17 -3.89 -5.67
CA ALA A 20 -2.11 -3.20 -6.55
C ALA A 20 -3.39 -2.81 -5.80
N LEU A 21 -3.92 -3.68 -4.95
CA LEU A 21 -5.09 -3.40 -4.12
C LEU A 21 -4.80 -2.32 -3.08
N GLU A 22 -3.66 -2.40 -2.39
CA GLU A 22 -3.26 -1.39 -1.40
C GLU A 22 -3.07 0.00 -2.03
N LYS A 23 -2.55 0.08 -3.26
CA LYS A 23 -2.48 1.36 -3.98
C LYS A 23 -3.86 1.95 -4.27
N GLN A 24 -4.85 1.12 -4.61
CA GLN A 24 -6.22 1.59 -4.79
C GLN A 24 -6.83 2.08 -3.47
N ILE A 25 -6.54 1.39 -2.36
CA ILE A 25 -6.96 1.79 -1.02
C ILE A 25 -6.29 3.13 -0.63
N GLU A 26 -4.98 3.28 -0.82
CA GLU A 26 -4.26 4.53 -0.57
C GLU A 26 -4.88 5.70 -1.34
N GLU A 27 -5.17 5.50 -2.63
CA GLU A 27 -5.79 6.53 -3.45
C GLU A 27 -7.19 6.90 -2.95
N ALA A 28 -8.00 5.91 -2.58
CA ALA A 28 -9.31 6.15 -1.99
C ALA A 28 -9.22 6.94 -0.67
N ARG A 29 -8.29 6.58 0.23
CA ARG A 29 -8.06 7.29 1.50
C ARG A 29 -7.55 8.71 1.30
N ARG A 30 -6.70 8.94 0.31
CA ARG A 30 -6.25 10.29 -0.07
C ARG A 30 -7.40 11.16 -0.56
N ARG A 31 -8.29 10.60 -1.40
CA ARG A 31 -9.50 11.31 -1.87
C ARG A 31 -10.45 11.60 -0.70
N GLU A 32 -10.66 10.65 0.19
CA GLU A 32 -11.45 10.83 1.42
C GLU A 32 -10.89 11.96 2.29
N ALA A 33 -9.58 11.95 2.60
CA ALA A 33 -8.94 13.01 3.37
C ALA A 33 -9.08 14.38 2.71
N ALA A 34 -8.99 14.47 1.38
CA ALA A 34 -9.20 15.72 0.65
C ALA A 34 -10.66 16.23 0.76
N LEU A 35 -11.65 15.33 0.71
CA LEU A 35 -13.06 15.67 0.91
C LEU A 35 -13.33 16.12 2.34
N VAL A 36 -12.81 15.40 3.34
CA VAL A 36 -12.97 15.76 4.76
C VAL A 36 -12.31 17.11 5.05
N ARG A 37 -11.13 17.40 4.47
CA ARG A 37 -10.47 18.71 4.59
C ARG A 37 -11.34 19.84 4.06
N ARG A 38 -12.01 19.64 2.91
CA ARG A 38 -12.95 20.64 2.36
C ARG A 38 -14.17 20.79 3.26
N ALA A 39 -14.73 19.71 3.77
CA ALA A 39 -15.88 19.75 4.66
C ALA A 39 -15.54 20.40 6.02
N PHE A 40 -14.32 20.20 6.53
CA PHE A 40 -13.82 20.88 7.72
C PHE A 40 -13.69 22.39 7.49
N ALA A 41 -13.19 22.83 6.33
CA ALA A 41 -13.11 24.24 5.97
C ALA A 41 -14.49 24.91 5.79
N LEU A 42 -15.56 24.13 5.68
CA LEU A 42 -16.95 24.57 5.61
C LEU A 42 -17.69 24.38 6.95
N ASP A 43 -16.98 24.05 8.03
CA ASP A 43 -17.52 23.74 9.36
C ASP A 43 -18.56 22.58 9.39
N VAL A 44 -18.58 21.73 8.36
CA VAL A 44 -19.46 20.54 8.27
C VAL A 44 -18.87 19.34 9.00
N LYS A 45 -17.54 19.30 9.16
CA LYS A 45 -16.79 18.24 9.83
C LYS A 45 -15.92 18.80 10.94
N THR A 46 -15.60 17.96 11.91
CA THR A 46 -14.80 18.36 13.08
C THR A 46 -13.30 18.21 12.81
N ALA A 47 -12.48 18.83 13.66
CA ALA A 47 -11.03 18.62 13.63
C ALA A 47 -10.66 17.14 13.90
N LEU A 48 -11.48 16.42 14.66
CA LEU A 48 -11.30 14.99 14.91
C LEU A 48 -11.52 14.17 13.62
N ASP A 49 -12.56 14.48 12.84
CA ASP A 49 -12.80 13.84 11.54
C ASP A 49 -11.62 14.05 10.59
N LEU A 50 -11.09 15.28 10.53
CA LEU A 50 -9.93 15.61 9.70
C LEU A 50 -8.70 14.82 10.14
N SER A 51 -8.41 14.79 11.45
CA SER A 51 -7.28 14.04 12.00
C SER A 51 -7.37 12.54 11.69
N ALA A 52 -8.57 11.96 11.82
CA ALA A 52 -8.82 10.55 11.51
C ALA A 52 -8.60 10.26 10.01
N ALA A 53 -9.15 11.09 9.13
CA ALA A 53 -9.01 10.90 7.68
C ALA A 53 -7.54 11.03 7.23
N GLU A 54 -6.79 11.98 7.78
CA GLU A 54 -5.36 12.13 7.48
C GLU A 54 -4.53 10.97 8.03
N SER A 55 -4.84 10.46 9.22
CA SER A 55 -4.16 9.30 9.80
C SER A 55 -4.40 8.05 8.95
N ASN A 56 -5.64 7.80 8.55
CA ASN A 56 -6.00 6.68 7.65
C ASN A 56 -5.25 6.77 6.31
N ALA A 57 -5.10 7.97 5.75
CA ALA A 57 -4.34 8.16 4.51
C ALA A 57 -2.83 7.89 4.69
N ARG A 58 -2.25 8.25 5.85
CA ARG A 58 -0.85 7.94 6.18
C ARG A 58 -0.63 6.44 6.39
N GLU A 59 -1.55 5.77 7.09
CA GLU A 59 -1.49 4.32 7.30
C GLU A 59 -1.53 3.56 5.96
N ALA A 60 -2.47 3.92 5.07
CA ALA A 60 -2.53 3.31 3.75
C ALA A 60 -1.24 3.53 2.93
N HIS A 61 -0.64 4.72 3.03
CA HIS A 61 0.65 5.01 2.40
C HIS A 61 1.78 4.12 2.96
N LEU A 62 1.83 3.91 4.28
CA LEU A 62 2.81 3.03 4.91
C LEU A 62 2.63 1.57 4.50
N SER A 63 1.38 1.09 4.33
CA SER A 63 1.10 -0.25 3.81
C SER A 63 1.66 -0.44 2.39
N VAL A 64 1.44 0.54 1.50
CA VAL A 64 2.00 0.52 0.13
C VAL A 64 3.53 0.51 0.15
N LEU A 65 4.16 1.33 0.99
CA LEU A 65 5.62 1.35 1.12
C LEU A 65 6.17 0.00 1.61
N THR A 66 5.52 -0.61 2.59
CA THR A 66 5.90 -1.91 3.16
C THR A 66 5.86 -3.01 2.11
N LEU A 67 4.73 -3.13 1.38
CA LEU A 67 4.59 -4.12 0.32
C LEU A 67 5.54 -3.86 -0.86
N THR A 68 5.84 -2.59 -1.17
CA THR A 68 6.83 -2.24 -2.20
C THR A 68 8.23 -2.71 -1.81
N GLN A 69 8.61 -2.58 -0.53
CA GLN A 69 9.88 -3.11 -0.03
C GLN A 69 9.93 -4.63 -0.13
N ASP A 70 8.86 -5.32 0.22
CA ASP A 70 8.77 -6.78 0.13
C ASP A 70 8.83 -7.28 -1.32
N GLU A 71 8.17 -6.60 -2.26
CA GLU A 71 8.29 -6.91 -3.68
C GLU A 71 9.75 -6.76 -4.17
N ASN A 72 10.42 -5.67 -3.76
CA ASN A 72 11.81 -5.40 -4.13
C ASN A 72 12.78 -6.45 -3.55
N ARG A 73 12.57 -6.88 -2.30
CA ARG A 73 13.32 -7.97 -1.67
C ARG A 73 13.11 -9.28 -2.43
N GLY A 74 11.86 -9.59 -2.80
CA GLY A 74 11.51 -10.78 -3.59
C GLY A 74 12.10 -10.79 -5.01
N ARG A 75 12.33 -9.62 -5.60
CA ARG A 75 13.01 -9.49 -6.90
C ARG A 75 14.53 -9.65 -6.78
N ARG A 76 15.17 -9.05 -5.76
CA ARG A 76 16.63 -9.12 -5.54
C ARG A 76 17.12 -10.54 -5.24
N SER A 77 16.36 -11.34 -4.49
CA SER A 77 16.74 -12.73 -4.23
C SER A 77 16.91 -13.54 -5.53
N ARG A 78 16.12 -13.24 -6.58
CA ARG A 78 16.19 -13.92 -7.88
C ARG A 78 17.43 -13.55 -8.71
N ALA A 79 17.98 -12.36 -8.51
CA ALA A 79 19.21 -11.92 -9.18
C ALA A 79 20.44 -12.59 -8.57
N SER A 80 20.46 -12.79 -7.25
CA SER A 80 21.56 -13.42 -6.52
C SER A 80 21.63 -14.94 -6.67
N SER A 81 20.54 -15.62 -7.02
CA SER A 81 20.51 -17.09 -7.24
C SER A 81 20.92 -17.52 -8.66
N ARG A 82 21.33 -16.58 -9.51
CA ARG A 82 21.74 -16.80 -10.91
C ARG A 82 23.24 -16.65 -11.15
N THR A 83 24.00 -16.24 -10.14
CA THR A 83 25.48 -16.22 -10.07
C THR A 83 25.95 -17.39 -9.23
#